data_AF-A0A0F0GZ24-F1
#
_entry.id   AF-A0A0F0GZ24-F1
#
_cell.length_a   1.000
_cell.length_b   1.000
_cell.length_c   1.000
_cell.angle_alpha   90.00
_cell.angle_beta   90.00
_cell.angle_gamma   90.00
#
_symmetry.space_group_name_H-M   'P 1'
#
loop_
_entity.id
_entity.type
_entity.pdbx_description
1 polymer ?
#
loop_
_entity_poly.entity_id
_entity_poly.type
_entity_poly.pdbx_seq_one_letter_code
_entity_poly.pdbx_strand_id
1 'polypeptide(L)' 'MSVATAVEPAPCYTLGPLTTDVAPCYDHITSGIGAPMIAWWGTAMLCYVTPKEHLGLPNRDDVKTGVI' A
#
# COMPACT_ATOMS: atom_id res chain seq x y z
N MET A 1 6.81 -18.78 -3.11
CA MET A 1 6.16 -18.52 -1.81
C MET A 1 4.99 -17.61 -2.12
N SER A 2 3.75 -18.10 -2.06
CA SER A 2 2.53 -17.32 -2.35
C SER A 2 1.89 -16.84 -1.05
N VAL A 3 1.30 -15.65 -1.07
CA VAL A 3 0.58 -15.06 0.06
C VAL A 3 -0.63 -15.96 0.34
N ALA A 4 -0.80 -16.35 1.60
CA ALA A 4 -1.92 -17.20 1.98
C ALA A 4 -3.19 -16.36 2.01
N THR A 5 -4.24 -16.81 1.31
CA THR A 5 -5.57 -16.22 1.41
C THR A 5 -6.44 -17.06 2.32
N ALA A 6 -7.27 -16.41 3.15
CA ALA A 6 -8.19 -17.11 4.05
C ALA A 6 -9.31 -17.87 3.31
N VAL A 7 -9.50 -17.59 2.01
CA VAL A 7 -10.46 -18.25 1.12
C VAL A 7 -9.69 -18.77 -0.10
N GLU A 8 -9.88 -20.05 -0.45
CA GLU A 8 -9.17 -20.69 -1.56
C GLU A 8 -10.06 -20.82 -2.82
N PRO A 9 -9.50 -20.61 -4.03
CA PRO A 9 -8.37 -19.75 -4.40
C PRO A 9 -8.87 -18.33 -4.75
N ALA A 10 -8.55 -17.33 -3.91
CA ALA A 10 -8.96 -15.94 -4.12
C ALA A 10 -7.75 -15.02 -4.35
N PRO A 11 -7.84 -13.99 -5.22
CA PRO A 11 -6.82 -12.95 -5.33
C PRO A 11 -6.72 -12.13 -4.04
N CYS A 12 -5.49 -11.89 -3.56
CA CYS A 12 -5.26 -11.03 -2.39
C CYS A 12 -5.20 -9.55 -2.80
N TYR A 13 -5.79 -8.67 -1.99
CA TYR A 13 -5.75 -7.21 -2.13
C TYR A 13 -5.24 -6.59 -0.83
N THR A 14 -4.24 -5.72 -0.91
CA THR A 14 -3.60 -5.11 0.27
C THR A 14 -3.55 -3.60 0.17
N LEU A 15 -3.55 -2.90 1.30
CA LEU A 15 -3.26 -1.47 1.41
C LEU A 15 -1.83 -1.31 1.93
N GLY A 16 -0.91 -0.81 1.09
CA GLY A 16 0.52 -0.87 1.38
C GLY A 16 1.08 -2.31 1.35
N PRO A 17 1.73 -2.81 2.43
CA PRO A 17 1.68 -2.33 3.82
C PRO A 17 2.70 -1.25 4.19
N LEU A 18 2.31 -0.37 5.13
CA LEU A 18 3.22 0.56 5.77
C LEU A 18 4.25 -0.21 6.60
N THR A 19 5.53 0.06 6.37
CA THR A 19 6.63 -0.59 7.08
C THR A 19 6.93 0.04 8.44
N THR A 20 6.43 1.25 8.68
CA THR A 20 6.58 1.98 9.93
C THR A 20 5.49 3.05 10.07
N ASP A 21 5.13 3.38 11.31
CA ASP A 21 4.06 4.33 11.65
C ASP A 21 4.59 5.70 12.11
N VAL A 22 5.92 5.92 12.06
CA VAL A 22 6.55 7.12 12.64
C VAL A 22 6.77 8.25 11.63
N ALA A 23 6.32 8.09 10.38
CA ALA A 23 6.56 9.04 9.30
C ALA A 23 5.26 9.51 8.61
N PRO A 24 4.31 10.11 9.35
CA PRO A 24 3.12 10.73 8.73
C PRO A 24 3.57 11.80 7.72
N CYS A 25 2.73 12.10 6.73
CA CYS A 25 3.05 12.83 5.48
C CYS A 25 3.84 12.01 4.45
N TYR A 26 4.48 10.90 4.83
CA TYR A 26 5.36 10.11 3.98
C TYR A 26 4.92 8.64 3.86
N ASP A 27 3.65 8.35 4.15
CA ASP A 27 3.14 6.98 4.17
C ASP A 27 3.12 6.33 2.77
N HIS A 28 3.03 7.12 1.71
CA HIS A 28 3.27 6.65 0.33
C HIS A 28 4.67 6.04 0.15
N ILE A 29 5.68 6.50 0.90
CA ILE A 29 7.04 5.94 0.90
C ILE A 29 7.11 4.73 1.82
N THR A 30 6.60 4.83 3.05
CA THR A 30 6.66 3.72 4.02
C THR A 30 5.92 2.49 3.48
N SER A 31 4.78 2.71 2.80
CA SER A 31 4.02 1.69 2.09
C SER A 31 4.65 1.28 0.76
N GLY A 32 5.32 2.21 0.05
CA GLY A 32 6.09 1.93 -1.16
C GLY A 32 7.26 0.96 -0.96
N ILE A 33 7.67 0.69 0.30
CA ILE A 33 8.64 -0.35 0.64
C ILE A 33 7.95 -1.71 0.87
N GLY A 34 6.83 -1.74 1.60
CA GLY A 34 6.14 -3.00 1.93
C GLY A 34 5.32 -3.57 0.77
N ALA A 35 4.70 -2.70 -0.03
CA ALA A 35 3.90 -3.08 -1.19
C ALA A 35 4.64 -3.95 -2.22
N PRO A 36 5.87 -3.62 -2.68
CA PRO A 36 6.60 -4.49 -3.60
C PRO A 36 7.01 -5.82 -2.97
N MET A 37 7.28 -5.85 -1.66
CA MET A 37 7.61 -7.10 -0.95
C MET A 37 6.43 -8.07 -0.95
N ILE A 38 5.23 -7.58 -0.60
CA ILE A 38 4.04 -8.43 -0.56
C ILE A 38 3.52 -8.79 -1.96
N ALA A 39 3.70 -7.90 -2.94
CA ALA A 39 3.46 -8.21 -4.35
C ALA A 39 4.36 -9.34 -4.84
N TRP A 40 5.65 -9.32 -4.48
CA TRP A 40 6.56 -10.43 -4.80
C TRP A 40 6.11 -11.74 -4.14
N TRP A 41 5.55 -11.67 -2.93
CA TRP A 41 4.96 -12.83 -2.30
C TRP A 41 3.59 -13.22 -2.86
N GLY A 42 3.02 -12.55 -3.86
CA GLY A 42 1.83 -13.02 -4.58
C GLY A 42 0.54 -12.29 -4.25
N THR A 43 0.59 -11.07 -3.70
CA THR A 43 -0.58 -10.18 -3.72
C THR A 43 -0.97 -9.81 -5.14
N ALA A 44 -2.27 -9.86 -5.45
CA ALA A 44 -2.79 -9.64 -6.80
C ALA A 44 -3.10 -8.16 -7.10
N MET A 45 -3.47 -7.37 -6.09
CA MET A 45 -3.75 -5.94 -6.25
C MET A 45 -3.28 -5.13 -5.05
N LEU A 46 -2.67 -3.97 -5.32
CA LEU A 46 -2.20 -3.02 -4.31
C LEU A 46 -3.11 -1.78 -4.30
N CYS A 47 -3.63 -1.43 -3.14
CA CYS A 47 -4.18 -0.11 -2.87
C CYS A 47 -3.02 0.84 -2.61
N TYR A 48 -2.93 1.88 -3.41
CA TYR A 48 -2.04 3.00 -3.19
C TYR A 48 -2.30 3.72 -1.87
N VAL A 49 -1.28 4.42 -1.39
CA VAL A 49 -1.33 5.27 -0.20
C VAL A 49 -0.86 6.65 -0.61
N THR A 50 -1.57 7.70 -0.18
CA THR A 50 -1.22 9.08 -0.54
C THR A 50 -0.31 9.71 0.53
N PRO A 51 0.38 10.83 0.22
CA PRO A 51 1.08 11.60 1.26
C PRO A 51 0.20 12.03 2.43
N LYS A 52 -1.11 12.22 2.21
CA LYS A 52 -2.05 12.63 3.26
C LYS A 52 -2.70 11.49 4.03
N GLU A 53 -2.24 10.26 3.86
CA GLU A 53 -2.68 9.16 4.71
C GLU A 53 -2.49 9.56 6.19
N HIS A 54 -3.47 9.21 7.03
CA HIS A 54 -3.56 9.59 8.45
C HIS A 54 -3.69 11.09 8.76
N LEU A 55 -3.76 11.98 7.77
CA LEU A 55 -3.79 13.44 7.98
C LEU A 55 -5.06 14.11 7.47
N GLY A 56 -5.65 13.61 6.37
CA GLY A 56 -6.88 14.17 5.83
C GLY A 56 -7.12 13.78 4.38
N LEU A 57 -8.07 14.46 3.73
CA LEU A 57 -8.41 14.15 2.34
C LEU A 57 -7.29 14.58 1.37
N PRO A 58 -6.86 13.70 0.45
CA PRO A 58 -5.87 14.01 -0.56
C PRO A 58 -6.43 15.01 -1.58
N ASN A 59 -5.56 15.92 -2.03
CA ASN A 59 -5.81 16.74 -3.21
C ASN A 59 -5.34 16.02 -4.48
N ARG A 60 -5.50 16.65 -5.65
CA ARG A 60 -5.15 16.06 -6.95
C ARG A 60 -3.67 15.63 -7.06
N ASP A 61 -2.75 16.41 -6.50
CA ASP A 61 -1.32 16.13 -6.56
C ASP A 61 -0.92 15.01 -5.58
N ASP A 62 -1.61 14.94 -4.43
CA ASP A 62 -1.46 13.83 -3.47
C ASP A 62 -1.89 12.50 -4.12
N VAL A 63 -3.02 12.52 -4.85
CA VAL A 63 -3.50 11.34 -5.62
C VAL A 63 -2.48 10.94 -6.67
N LYS A 64 -1.98 11.89 -7.46
CA LYS A 64 -0.95 11.61 -8.48
C LYS A 64 0.30 10.99 -7.84
N THR A 65 0.73 11.52 -6.70
CA THR A 65 1.91 11.02 -6.00
C THR A 65 1.71 9.60 -5.48
N GLY A 66 0.53 9.26 -4.96
CA GLY A 66 0.28 7.89 -4.52
C GLY A 66 0.23 6.87 -5.67
N VAL A 67 -0.19 7.28 -6.87
CA VAL A 67 -0.33 6.38 -8.03
C VAL A 67 1.03 6.02 -8.66
N ILE A 68 2.03 6.88 -8.52
CA ILE A 68 3.36 6.76 -9.13
C ILE A 68 4.35 6.13 -8.15
#